data_AF-A0A1F7WNW0-F1
#
_entry.id   AF-A0A1F7WNW0-F1
#
_cell.length_a   1.000
_cell.length_b   1.000
_cell.length_c   1.000
_cell.angle_alpha   90.00
_cell.angle_beta   90.00
_cell.angle_gamma   90.00
#
_symmetry.space_group_name_H-M   'P 1'
#
loop_
_entity.id
_entity.type
_entity.pdbx_description
1 polymer ?
#
loop_
_entity_poly.entity_id
_entity_poly.type
_entity_poly.pdbx_seq_one_letter_code
_entity_poly.pdbx_strand_id
1 'polypeptide(L)'
;MVPRSKKIIWPKEIKGKARKLRKRGFSYSKISRDLGVAKSTLHPWISDIKRPGYITEADKRAHLNRIRILAARAHREHRLEKIEKIRQKVIKEVAKYSVYNTYYLKSLLAMLYWAEGTKGRGTLAFANTDPKLSLLFLTLLRKSYLIDEEKLRIRLHVHSYHPIKETRKFWSRLLGIPESKFGKIYIKKRSRTRKFRKNFAGICFIKYHNEDLRIEILEQAKAIADRLVPVA
;
A
#
# COMPACT_ATOMS: atom_id res chain seq x y z
N MET A 1 7.49 47.63 41.19
CA MET A 1 8.65 48.06 40.36
C MET A 1 9.51 46.84 40.06
N VAL A 2 9.48 46.34 38.82
CA VAL A 2 10.32 45.18 38.44
C VAL A 2 11.79 45.66 38.37
N PRO A 3 12.73 45.03 39.10
CA PRO A 3 14.12 45.46 39.07
C PRO A 3 14.65 45.33 37.63
N ARG A 4 15.15 46.44 37.07
CA ARG A 4 15.83 46.45 35.77
C ARG A 4 17.00 45.46 35.84
N SER A 5 16.94 44.40 35.04
CA SER A 5 17.97 43.36 34.98
C SER A 5 19.35 44.00 34.85
N LYS A 6 20.32 43.53 35.65
CA LYS A 6 21.73 43.97 35.61
C LYS A 6 22.18 44.09 34.15
N LYS A 7 22.68 45.27 33.77
CA LYS A 7 23.14 45.57 32.41
C LYS A 7 24.36 44.70 32.12
N ILE A 8 24.17 43.58 31.44
CA ILE A 8 25.28 42.67 31.06
C ILE A 8 26.19 43.43 30.09
N ILE A 9 27.40 43.73 30.55
CA ILE A 9 28.43 44.37 29.73
C ILE A 9 29.19 43.27 29.00
N TRP A 10 28.95 43.17 27.70
CA TRP A 10 29.63 42.17 26.87
C TRP A 10 31.04 42.63 26.45
N PRO A 11 32.06 41.75 26.60
CA PRO A 11 33.42 42.02 26.15
C PRO A 11 33.52 42.47 24.69
N LYS A 12 34.45 43.40 24.42
CA LYS A 12 34.69 43.95 23.07
C LYS A 12 35.06 42.85 22.06
N GLU A 13 35.70 41.78 22.53
CA GLU A 13 36.05 40.60 21.74
C GLU A 13 34.82 39.84 21.22
N ILE A 14 33.80 39.66 22.07
CA ILE A 14 32.56 38.97 21.68
C ILE A 14 31.80 39.79 20.63
N LYS A 15 31.77 41.12 20.78
CA LYS A 15 31.20 42.04 19.78
C LYS A 15 31.97 41.98 18.45
N GLY A 16 33.31 41.94 18.52
CA GLY A 16 34.18 41.79 17.35
C GLY A 16 33.98 40.46 16.62
N LYS A 17 33.89 39.36 17.37
CA LYS A 17 33.57 38.01 16.84
C LYS A 17 32.19 38.00 16.16
N ALA A 18 31.16 38.59 16.78
CA ALA A 18 29.83 38.70 16.19
C ALA A 18 29.85 39.47 14.85
N ARG A 19 30.56 40.60 14.77
CA ARG A 19 30.72 41.38 13.52
C ARG A 19 31.50 40.59 12.45
N LYS A 20 32.57 39.87 12.82
CA LYS A 20 33.34 39.03 11.90
C LYS A 20 32.49 37.88 11.33
N LEU A 21 31.70 37.21 12.19
CA LEU A 21 30.76 36.16 11.78
C LEU A 21 29.65 36.73 10.88
N ARG A 22 29.15 37.93 11.18
CA ARG A 22 28.13 38.57 10.33
C ARG A 22 28.66 38.89 8.93
N LYS A 23 29.88 39.46 8.84
CA LYS A 23 30.56 39.72 7.55
C LYS A 23 30.83 38.44 6.76
N ARG A 24 31.03 37.31 7.44
CA ARG A 24 31.14 35.97 6.82
C ARG A 24 29.81 35.37 6.36
N GLY A 25 28.68 36.06 6.55
CA GLY A 25 27.38 35.61 6.05
C GLY A 25 26.54 34.78 7.02
N PHE A 26 26.92 34.65 8.30
CA PHE A 26 26.13 33.90 9.29
C PHE A 26 24.82 34.63 9.69
N SER A 27 23.77 33.85 9.96
CA SER A 27 22.46 34.37 10.39
C SER A 27 22.47 34.76 11.88
N TYR A 28 21.55 35.63 12.29
CA TYR A 28 21.34 35.99 13.69
C TYR A 28 21.17 34.76 14.60
N SER A 29 20.41 33.76 14.14
CA SER A 29 20.18 32.51 14.87
C SER A 29 21.44 31.67 15.04
N LYS A 30 22.33 31.65 14.03
CA LYS A 30 23.61 30.92 14.12
C LYS A 30 24.59 31.64 15.04
N ILE A 31 24.77 32.96 14.88
CA ILE A 31 25.66 33.76 15.76
C ILE A 31 25.19 33.72 17.22
N SER A 32 23.87 33.78 17.46
CA SER A 32 23.28 33.67 18.80
C SER A 32 23.58 32.31 19.46
N ARG A 33 23.49 31.21 18.71
CA ARG A 33 23.84 29.88 19.19
C ARG A 33 25.34 29.71 19.42
N ASP A 34 26.16 30.20 18.50
CA ASP A 34 27.61 30.03 18.53
C ASP A 34 28.28 30.88 19.63
N LEU A 35 27.70 32.04 19.99
CA LEU A 35 28.24 32.95 21.01
C LEU A 35 27.46 32.95 22.34
N GLY A 36 26.31 32.26 22.41
CA GLY A 36 25.45 32.25 23.60
C GLY A 36 24.79 33.60 23.92
N VAL A 37 24.76 34.54 22.96
CA VAL A 37 24.20 35.89 23.14
C VAL A 37 22.78 35.93 22.58
N ALA A 38 21.84 36.54 23.32
CA ALA A 38 20.47 36.72 22.87
C ALA A 38 20.40 37.57 21.57
N LYS A 39 19.46 37.25 20.67
CA LYS A 39 19.31 37.96 19.37
C LYS A 39 19.04 39.45 19.54
N SER A 40 18.26 39.82 20.55
CA SER A 40 17.97 41.22 20.91
C SER A 40 19.23 41.99 21.28
N THR A 41 20.20 41.34 21.93
CA THR A 41 21.49 41.93 22.31
C THR A 41 22.48 41.99 21.15
N LEU A 42 22.40 41.05 20.19
CA LEU A 42 23.22 41.09 18.98
C LEU A 42 22.78 42.18 18.01
N HIS A 43 21.46 42.47 17.91
CA HIS A 43 20.92 43.41 16.92
C HIS A 43 21.66 44.76 16.83
N PRO A 44 21.88 45.50 17.94
CA PRO A 44 22.60 46.77 17.88
C PRO A 44 24.05 46.68 17.39
N TRP A 45 24.68 45.50 17.43
CA TRP A 45 26.09 45.34 17.09
C TRP A 45 26.35 44.94 15.64
N ILE A 46 25.34 44.39 14.97
CA ILE A 46 25.49 43.77 13.65
C ILE A 46 24.37 44.13 12.67
N SER A 47 23.40 44.97 13.08
CA SER A 47 22.30 45.47 12.23
C SER A 47 22.79 46.32 11.07
N ASP A 48 23.87 47.07 11.28
CA ASP A 48 24.57 47.89 10.28
C ASP A 48 25.25 47.05 9.18
N ILE A 49 25.51 45.76 9.44
CA ILE A 49 26.19 44.87 8.50
C ILE A 49 25.13 44.08 7.72
N LYS A 50 24.89 44.50 6.47
CA LYS A 50 24.13 43.72 5.50
C LYS A 50 24.77 42.35 5.36
N ARG A 51 23.96 41.30 5.54
CA ARG A 51 24.42 39.91 5.35
C ARG A 51 24.80 39.75 3.88
N PRO A 52 26.03 39.35 3.52
CA PRO A 52 26.29 38.88 2.17
C PRO A 52 25.30 37.74 1.89
N GLY A 53 24.56 37.84 0.77
CA GLY A 53 23.45 36.96 0.41
C GLY A 53 23.87 35.51 0.25
N TYR A 54 24.04 34.80 1.37
CA TYR A 54 24.52 33.44 1.40
C TYR A 54 23.52 32.59 2.18
N ILE A 55 22.37 32.34 1.53
CA ILE A 55 21.83 31.00 1.62
C ILE A 55 22.42 30.32 0.40
N THR A 56 23.42 29.46 0.62
CA THR A 56 23.94 28.69 -0.52
C THR A 56 22.84 27.85 -1.12
N GLU A 57 22.96 27.53 -2.40
CA GLU A 57 22.09 26.51 -2.99
C GLU A 57 22.15 25.18 -2.22
N ALA A 58 23.30 24.86 -1.60
CA ALA A 58 23.44 23.73 -0.71
C ALA A 58 22.58 23.84 0.57
N ASP A 59 22.55 25.01 1.23
CA ASP A 59 21.72 25.27 2.41
C ASP A 59 20.23 25.23 2.08
N LYS A 60 19.82 25.80 0.93
CA LYS A 60 18.43 25.71 0.43
C LYS A 60 18.05 24.26 0.18
N ARG A 61 18.90 23.49 -0.50
CA ARG A 61 18.67 22.07 -0.78
C ARG A 61 18.61 21.24 0.50
N ALA A 62 19.49 21.47 1.46
CA ALA A 62 19.48 20.78 2.75
C ALA A 62 18.20 21.07 3.54
N HIS A 63 17.74 22.32 3.55
CA HIS A 63 16.49 22.71 4.18
C HIS A 63 15.26 22.09 3.48
N LEU A 64 15.20 22.16 2.15
CA LEU A 64 14.14 21.56 1.35
C LEU A 64 14.09 20.03 1.53
N ASN A 65 15.24 19.36 1.58
CA ASN A 65 15.30 17.91 1.84
C ASN A 65 14.73 17.56 3.21
N ARG A 66 15.03 18.34 4.25
CA ARG A 66 14.44 18.14 5.59
C ARG A 66 12.92 18.34 5.58
N ILE A 67 12.44 19.43 4.97
CA ILE A 67 11.00 19.70 4.86
C ILE A 67 10.30 18.61 4.06
N ARG A 68 10.88 18.16 2.94
CA ARG A 68 10.31 17.08 2.11
C ARG A 68 10.11 15.79 2.89
N ILE A 69 11.08 15.41 3.73
CA ILE A 69 10.95 14.22 4.59
C ILE A 69 9.82 14.39 5.60
N LEU A 70 9.76 15.55 6.27
CA LEU A 70 8.70 15.86 7.24
C LEU A 70 7.32 15.90 6.59
N ALA A 71 7.18 16.56 5.44
CA ALA A 71 5.95 16.62 4.67
C ALA A 71 5.54 15.23 4.17
N ALA A 72 6.47 14.43 3.64
CA ALA A 72 6.19 13.06 3.22
C ALA A 72 5.70 12.19 4.39
N ARG A 73 6.27 12.39 5.58
CA ARG A 73 5.81 11.72 6.81
C ARG A 73 4.40 12.17 7.20
N ALA A 74 4.14 13.46 7.26
CA ALA A 74 2.82 14.01 7.59
C ALA A 74 1.74 13.57 6.58
N HIS A 75 2.05 13.58 5.28
CA HIS A 75 1.15 13.07 4.24
C HIS A 75 0.91 11.57 4.38
N ARG A 76 1.94 10.79 4.75
CA ARG A 76 1.78 9.35 5.01
C ARG A 76 0.88 9.12 6.22
N GLU A 77 1.09 9.83 7.32
CA GLU A 77 0.29 9.73 8.55
C GLU A 77 -1.17 10.10 8.26
N HIS A 78 -1.42 11.25 7.63
CA HIS A 78 -2.77 11.64 7.20
C HIS A 78 -3.40 10.60 6.26
N ARG A 79 -2.65 10.04 5.30
CA ARG A 79 -3.17 8.99 4.41
C ARG A 79 -3.56 7.74 5.19
N LEU A 80 -2.76 7.32 6.17
CA LEU A 80 -3.05 6.16 7.01
C LEU A 80 -4.31 6.40 7.87
N GLU A 81 -4.44 7.57 8.49
CA GLU A 81 -5.63 7.95 9.25
C GLU A 81 -6.89 7.96 8.36
N LYS A 82 -6.79 8.52 7.15
CA LYS A 82 -7.89 8.53 6.19
C LYS A 82 -8.28 7.09 5.79
N ILE A 83 -7.32 6.23 5.51
CA ILE A 83 -7.57 4.82 5.18
C ILE A 83 -8.26 4.11 6.35
N GLU A 84 -7.81 4.35 7.58
CA GLU A 84 -8.40 3.70 8.76
C GLU A 84 -9.84 4.18 9.00
N LYS A 85 -10.10 5.48 8.88
CA LYS A 85 -11.47 6.03 8.95
C LYS A 85 -12.40 5.39 7.91
N ILE A 86 -11.95 5.28 6.66
CA ILE A 86 -12.71 4.64 5.59
C ILE A 86 -12.91 3.15 5.91
N ARG A 87 -11.87 2.46 6.37
CA ARG A 87 -11.93 1.03 6.73
C ARG A 87 -12.99 0.79 7.80
N GLN A 88 -13.00 1.58 8.87
CA GLN A 88 -13.99 1.46 9.94
C GLN A 88 -15.41 1.73 9.46
N LYS A 89 -15.59 2.75 8.59
CA LYS A 89 -16.89 3.01 7.95
C LYS A 89 -17.37 1.78 7.16
N VAL A 90 -16.51 1.24 6.28
CA VAL A 90 -16.86 0.10 5.42
C VAL A 90 -17.12 -1.17 6.24
N ILE A 91 -16.36 -1.43 7.31
CA ILE A 91 -16.63 -2.57 8.21
C ILE A 91 -18.04 -2.49 8.81
N LYS A 92 -18.43 -1.31 9.31
CA LYS A 92 -19.77 -1.10 9.88
C LYS A 92 -20.88 -1.22 8.84
N GLU A 93 -20.60 -0.84 7.60
CA GLU A 93 -21.55 -0.96 6.50
C GLU A 93 -21.73 -2.42 6.07
N VAL A 94 -20.63 -3.13 5.80
CA VAL A 94 -20.63 -4.54 5.40
C VAL A 94 -21.22 -5.45 6.48
N ALA A 95 -21.09 -5.09 7.76
CA ALA A 95 -21.73 -5.81 8.86
C ALA A 95 -23.26 -5.88 8.75
N LYS A 96 -23.88 -4.99 7.97
CA LYS A 96 -25.33 -4.99 7.70
C LYS A 96 -25.72 -5.88 6.53
N TYR A 97 -24.77 -6.32 5.72
CA TYR A 97 -25.04 -7.13 4.54
C TYR A 97 -25.43 -8.55 4.95
N SER A 98 -26.37 -9.15 4.23
CA SER A 98 -26.82 -10.53 4.47
C SER A 98 -25.83 -11.55 3.91
N VAL A 99 -24.62 -11.61 4.49
CA VAL A 99 -23.49 -12.47 4.05
C VAL A 99 -23.70 -13.98 4.25
N TYR A 100 -24.90 -14.39 4.66
CA TYR A 100 -25.33 -15.80 4.77
C TYR A 100 -26.48 -16.14 3.82
N ASN A 101 -27.06 -15.15 3.14
CA ASN A 101 -28.11 -15.36 2.17
C ASN A 101 -27.52 -16.00 0.89
N THR A 102 -28.07 -17.14 0.47
CA THR A 102 -27.57 -17.89 -0.69
C THR A 102 -27.58 -17.09 -1.98
N TYR A 103 -28.62 -16.29 -2.24
CA TYR A 103 -28.70 -15.45 -3.45
C TYR A 103 -27.64 -14.35 -3.46
N TYR A 104 -27.38 -13.75 -2.29
CA TYR A 104 -26.29 -12.79 -2.12
C TYR A 104 -24.91 -13.42 -2.35
N LEU A 105 -24.69 -14.63 -1.86
CA LEU A 105 -23.43 -15.34 -2.12
C LEU A 105 -23.27 -15.75 -3.58
N LYS A 106 -24.35 -16.23 -4.22
CA LYS A 106 -24.39 -16.55 -5.66
C LYS A 106 -24.09 -15.32 -6.51
N SER A 107 -24.64 -14.15 -6.18
CA SER A 107 -24.37 -12.92 -6.93
C SER A 107 -22.90 -12.48 -6.81
N LEU A 108 -22.32 -12.55 -5.61
CA LEU A 108 -20.89 -12.28 -5.40
C LEU A 108 -20.00 -13.25 -6.19
N LEU A 109 -20.32 -14.54 -6.15
CA LEU A 109 -19.60 -15.57 -6.91
C LEU A 109 -19.69 -15.33 -8.41
N ALA A 110 -20.89 -15.04 -8.93
CA ALA A 110 -21.14 -14.77 -10.33
C ALA A 110 -20.35 -13.55 -10.82
N MET A 111 -20.40 -12.43 -10.09
CA MET A 111 -19.65 -11.22 -10.44
C MET A 111 -18.13 -11.44 -10.37
N LEU A 112 -17.64 -12.12 -9.31
CA LEU A 112 -16.23 -12.43 -9.17
C LEU A 112 -15.73 -13.35 -10.30
N TYR A 113 -16.51 -14.36 -10.65
CA TYR A 113 -16.17 -15.27 -11.74
C TYR A 113 -16.26 -14.60 -13.11
N TRP A 114 -17.20 -13.69 -13.32
CA TRP A 114 -17.29 -12.96 -14.58
C TRP A 114 -16.09 -12.04 -14.81
N ALA A 115 -15.56 -11.44 -13.74
CA ALA A 115 -14.39 -10.56 -13.80
C ALA A 115 -13.05 -11.31 -13.94
N GLU A 116 -12.84 -12.38 -13.17
CA GLU A 116 -11.53 -13.05 -13.00
C GLU A 116 -11.52 -14.52 -13.46
N GLY A 117 -12.68 -15.07 -13.81
CA GLY A 117 -12.82 -16.43 -14.32
C GLY A 117 -12.21 -16.58 -15.72
N THR A 118 -11.79 -17.80 -16.04
CA THR A 118 -11.20 -18.07 -17.35
C THR A 118 -12.27 -18.16 -18.43
N LYS A 119 -12.00 -17.59 -19.61
CA LYS A 119 -12.87 -17.70 -20.81
C LYS A 119 -12.85 -19.08 -21.50
N GLY A 120 -12.15 -20.07 -20.93
CA GLY A 120 -12.08 -21.41 -21.49
C GLY A 120 -13.42 -22.15 -21.45
N ARG A 121 -13.56 -23.20 -22.29
CA ARG A 121 -14.71 -24.11 -22.29
C ARG A 121 -14.45 -25.32 -21.38
N GLY A 122 -15.51 -26.02 -20.95
CA GLY A 122 -15.43 -27.33 -20.29
C GLY A 122 -15.04 -27.38 -18.80
N THR A 123 -14.61 -26.29 -18.16
CA THR A 123 -14.27 -26.30 -16.73
C THR A 123 -14.39 -24.93 -16.10
N LEU A 124 -14.98 -24.87 -14.90
CA LEU A 124 -14.94 -23.69 -14.05
C LEU A 124 -13.50 -23.50 -13.55
N ALA A 125 -12.78 -22.53 -14.10
CA ALA A 125 -11.43 -22.19 -13.64
C ALA A 125 -11.30 -20.72 -13.23
N PHE A 126 -10.64 -20.51 -12.10
CA PHE A 126 -10.36 -19.21 -11.49
C PHE A 126 -8.87 -19.11 -11.19
N ALA A 127 -8.22 -18.03 -11.60
CA ALA A 127 -6.78 -17.90 -11.51
C ALA A 127 -6.36 -16.57 -10.89
N ASN A 128 -5.64 -16.60 -9.77
CA ASN A 128 -5.18 -15.36 -9.15
C ASN A 128 -3.85 -15.53 -8.39
N THR A 129 -3.15 -14.42 -8.16
CA THR A 129 -1.94 -14.39 -7.30
C THR A 129 -2.25 -14.01 -5.86
N ASP A 130 -3.42 -13.41 -5.60
CA ASP A 130 -3.87 -13.06 -4.25
C ASP A 130 -4.43 -14.30 -3.54
N PRO A 131 -3.81 -14.74 -2.43
CA PRO A 131 -4.28 -15.89 -1.67
C PRO A 131 -5.68 -15.70 -1.07
N LYS A 132 -5.99 -14.48 -0.60
CA LYS A 132 -7.30 -14.18 0.01
C LYS A 132 -8.41 -14.23 -1.03
N LEU A 133 -8.15 -13.72 -2.24
CA LEU A 133 -9.15 -13.74 -3.31
C LEU A 133 -9.41 -15.17 -3.82
N SER A 134 -8.35 -15.98 -3.92
CA SER A 134 -8.46 -17.41 -4.27
C SER A 134 -9.27 -18.19 -3.22
N LEU A 135 -9.01 -17.94 -1.93
CA LEU A 135 -9.78 -18.53 -0.85
C LEU A 135 -11.24 -18.07 -0.89
N LEU A 136 -11.49 -16.77 -1.09
CA LEU A 136 -12.84 -16.22 -1.21
C LEU A 136 -13.63 -16.91 -2.33
N PHE A 137 -13.04 -17.06 -3.52
CA PHE A 137 -13.70 -17.76 -4.64
C PHE A 137 -14.12 -19.18 -4.25
N LEU A 138 -13.21 -19.97 -3.66
CA LEU A 138 -13.49 -21.34 -3.26
C LEU A 138 -14.54 -21.42 -2.13
N THR A 139 -14.48 -20.51 -1.16
CA THR A 139 -15.47 -20.40 -0.09
C THR A 139 -16.85 -20.06 -0.65
N LEU A 140 -16.94 -19.09 -1.57
CA LEU A 140 -18.20 -18.72 -2.21
C LEU A 140 -18.77 -19.89 -3.01
N LEU A 141 -17.93 -20.64 -3.74
CA LEU A 141 -18.35 -21.83 -4.47
C LEU A 141 -18.97 -22.88 -3.53
N ARG A 142 -18.26 -23.24 -2.46
CA ARG A 142 -18.73 -24.21 -1.43
C ARG A 142 -20.00 -23.77 -0.70
N LYS A 143 -20.19 -22.47 -0.49
CA LYS A 143 -21.38 -21.94 0.20
C LYS A 143 -22.57 -21.72 -0.73
N SER A 144 -22.34 -21.54 -2.03
CA SER A 144 -23.39 -21.26 -3.00
C SER A 144 -23.96 -22.53 -3.64
N TYR A 145 -23.19 -23.62 -3.65
CA TYR A 145 -23.52 -24.87 -4.31
C TYR A 145 -23.06 -26.06 -3.48
N LEU A 146 -23.82 -27.16 -3.54
CA LEU A 146 -23.34 -28.47 -3.11
C LEU A 146 -22.37 -28.98 -4.18
N ILE A 147 -21.07 -28.94 -3.88
CA ILE A 147 -20.02 -29.37 -4.81
C ILE A 147 -19.43 -30.72 -4.44
N ASP A 148 -18.97 -31.43 -5.46
CA ASP A 148 -18.17 -32.65 -5.29
C ASP A 148 -16.69 -32.26 -5.18
N GLU A 149 -16.13 -32.33 -3.98
CA GLU A 149 -14.72 -32.00 -3.71
C GLU A 149 -13.76 -32.85 -4.56
N GLU A 150 -14.15 -34.03 -5.05
CA GLU A 150 -13.32 -34.87 -5.96
C GLU A 150 -13.16 -34.27 -7.35
N LYS A 151 -13.99 -33.30 -7.75
CA LYS A 151 -13.85 -32.58 -9.03
C LYS A 151 -12.91 -31.39 -8.95
N LEU A 152 -12.43 -31.03 -7.75
CA LEU A 152 -11.49 -29.93 -7.58
C LEU A 152 -10.07 -30.32 -7.97
N ARG A 153 -9.40 -29.46 -8.73
CA ARG A 153 -7.98 -29.58 -9.08
C ARG A 153 -7.29 -28.25 -8.91
N ILE A 154 -6.04 -28.28 -8.45
CA ILE A 154 -5.18 -27.09 -8.38
C ILE A 154 -4.07 -27.19 -9.40
N ARG A 155 -3.81 -26.09 -10.12
CA ARG A 155 -2.61 -25.93 -10.94
C ARG A 155 -1.87 -24.68 -10.53
N LEU A 156 -0.57 -24.79 -10.32
CA LEU A 156 0.28 -23.65 -9.96
C LEU A 156 1.15 -23.25 -11.14
N HIS A 157 1.21 -21.95 -11.43
CA HIS A 157 2.22 -21.38 -12.30
C HIS A 157 3.21 -20.59 -11.45
N VAL A 158 4.47 -21.01 -11.46
CA VAL A 158 5.54 -20.43 -10.64
C VAL A 158 6.69 -19.98 -11.53
N HIS A 159 7.48 -19.04 -11.07
CA HIS A 159 8.81 -18.73 -11.61
C HIS A 159 9.91 -19.53 -10.89
N SER A 160 11.11 -19.56 -11.50
CA SER A 160 12.28 -20.31 -10.99
C SER A 160 12.72 -19.93 -9.57
N TYR A 161 12.35 -18.74 -9.08
CA TYR A 161 12.70 -18.27 -7.74
C TYR A 161 11.71 -18.72 -6.65
N HIS A 162 10.58 -19.34 -6.98
CA HIS A 162 9.65 -19.78 -5.95
C HIS A 162 10.09 -21.11 -5.35
N PRO A 163 10.04 -21.25 -4.02
CA PRO A 163 10.26 -22.53 -3.35
C PRO A 163 9.05 -23.44 -3.62
N ILE A 164 9.18 -24.38 -4.57
CA ILE A 164 8.06 -25.11 -5.17
C ILE A 164 7.28 -25.93 -4.14
N LYS A 165 7.99 -26.65 -3.25
CA LYS A 165 7.38 -27.52 -2.23
C LYS A 165 6.58 -26.69 -1.22
N GLU A 166 7.15 -25.58 -0.79
CA GLU A 166 6.59 -24.63 0.18
C GLU A 166 5.38 -23.93 -0.42
N THR A 167 5.48 -23.52 -1.68
CA THR A 167 4.37 -22.90 -2.42
C THR A 167 3.19 -23.86 -2.53
N ARG A 168 3.45 -25.13 -2.84
CA ARG A 168 2.41 -26.17 -2.92
C ARG A 168 1.74 -26.41 -1.56
N LYS A 169 2.53 -26.60 -0.50
CA LYS A 169 2.03 -26.77 0.88
C LYS A 169 1.22 -25.57 1.35
N PHE A 170 1.67 -24.36 1.05
CA PHE A 170 0.96 -23.13 1.37
C PHE A 170 -0.46 -23.12 0.77
N TRP A 171 -0.58 -23.35 -0.53
CA TRP A 171 -1.89 -23.38 -1.20
C TRP A 171 -2.77 -24.54 -0.74
N SER A 172 -2.19 -25.72 -0.51
CA SER A 172 -2.93 -26.87 -0.01
C SER A 172 -3.58 -26.57 1.35
N ARG A 173 -2.80 -26.01 2.30
CA ARG A 173 -3.29 -25.60 3.62
C ARG A 173 -4.33 -24.49 3.52
N LEU A 174 -4.07 -23.46 2.70
CA LEU A 174 -4.97 -22.31 2.59
C LEU A 174 -6.34 -22.71 2.04
N LEU A 175 -6.37 -23.53 0.99
CA LEU A 175 -7.60 -23.89 0.28
C LEU A 175 -8.30 -25.11 0.90
N GLY A 176 -7.62 -25.85 1.78
CA GLY A 176 -8.12 -27.11 2.31
C GLY A 176 -8.25 -28.18 1.23
N ILE A 177 -7.31 -28.21 0.28
CA ILE A 177 -7.29 -29.19 -0.83
C ILE A 177 -6.00 -30.01 -0.72
N PRO A 178 -6.06 -31.35 -0.70
CA PRO A 178 -4.88 -32.19 -0.55
C PRO A 178 -3.92 -32.03 -1.74
N GLU A 179 -2.61 -32.17 -1.48
CA GLU A 179 -1.57 -32.05 -2.51
C GLU A 179 -1.72 -33.09 -3.65
N SER A 180 -2.43 -34.20 -3.42
CA SER A 180 -2.77 -35.20 -4.44
C SER A 180 -3.65 -34.63 -5.56
N LYS A 181 -4.45 -33.59 -5.29
CA LYS A 181 -5.29 -32.90 -6.29
C LYS A 181 -4.53 -31.78 -7.04
N PHE A 182 -3.22 -31.61 -6.77
CA PHE A 182 -2.39 -30.62 -7.45
C PHE A 182 -1.72 -31.24 -8.68
N GLY A 183 -2.06 -30.71 -9.86
CA GLY A 183 -1.46 -31.12 -11.12
C GLY A 183 0.00 -30.66 -11.29
N LYS A 184 0.54 -30.91 -12.50
CA LYS A 184 1.89 -30.50 -12.88
C LYS A 184 2.06 -28.99 -12.74
N ILE A 185 3.07 -28.59 -11.98
CA ILE A 185 3.44 -27.19 -11.79
C ILE A 185 4.08 -26.68 -13.08
N TYR A 186 3.64 -25.51 -13.53
CA TYR A 186 4.19 -24.86 -14.71
C TYR A 186 5.23 -23.82 -14.29
N ILE A 187 6.48 -24.01 -14.73
CA ILE A 187 7.56 -23.05 -14.48
C ILE A 187 7.57 -22.01 -15.61
N LYS A 188 7.05 -20.81 -15.33
CA LYS A 188 7.04 -19.68 -16.26
C LYS A 188 8.45 -19.17 -16.50
N LYS A 189 8.88 -19.20 -17.77
CA LYS A 189 10.09 -18.52 -18.24
C LYS A 189 9.98 -17.02 -17.97
N ARG A 190 11.09 -16.41 -17.58
CA ARG A 190 11.18 -14.99 -17.25
C ARG A 190 11.26 -14.16 -18.53
N SER A 191 10.49 -13.08 -18.62
CA SER A 191 10.65 -12.09 -19.68
C SER A 191 11.98 -11.35 -19.48
N ARG A 192 12.80 -11.24 -20.54
CA ARG A 192 14.07 -10.50 -20.50
C ARG A 192 13.89 -8.98 -20.52
N THR A 193 12.74 -8.49 -20.99
CA THR A 193 12.50 -7.07 -21.28
C THR A 193 11.53 -6.39 -20.31
N ARG A 194 10.62 -7.15 -19.68
CA ARG A 194 9.62 -6.57 -18.77
C ARG A 194 10.03 -6.70 -17.31
N LYS A 195 9.93 -5.61 -16.54
CA LYS A 195 9.98 -5.67 -15.07
C LYS A 195 8.68 -6.28 -14.56
N PHE A 196 8.77 -7.25 -13.64
CA PHE A 196 7.62 -7.90 -13.01
C PHE A 196 7.75 -7.83 -11.50
N ARG A 197 6.61 -7.68 -10.83
CA ARG A 197 6.54 -7.74 -9.37
C ARG A 197 6.62 -9.21 -8.94
N LYS A 198 7.60 -9.54 -8.11
CA LYS A 198 7.65 -10.86 -7.46
C LYS A 198 6.42 -11.00 -6.56
N ASN A 199 5.73 -12.12 -6.67
CA ASN A 199 4.73 -12.54 -5.69
C ASN A 199 5.29 -13.70 -4.85
N PHE A 200 4.61 -13.99 -3.75
CA PHE A 200 5.06 -14.95 -2.75
C PHE A 200 4.83 -16.41 -3.18
N ALA A 201 3.69 -16.71 -3.83
CA ALA A 201 3.20 -18.07 -3.99
C ALA A 201 2.83 -18.46 -5.44
N GLY A 202 3.34 -17.76 -6.45
CA GLY A 202 2.96 -17.96 -7.84
C GLY A 202 1.51 -17.57 -8.14
N ILE A 203 1.01 -18.05 -9.28
CA ILE A 203 -0.40 -17.93 -9.69
C ILE A 203 -1.08 -19.26 -9.37
N CYS A 204 -2.16 -19.20 -8.60
CA CYS A 204 -2.98 -20.36 -8.29
C CYS A 204 -4.17 -20.43 -9.23
N PHE A 205 -4.33 -21.56 -9.91
CA PHE A 205 -5.51 -21.88 -10.70
C PHE A 205 -6.34 -22.90 -9.93
N ILE A 206 -7.50 -22.48 -9.46
CA ILE A 206 -8.54 -23.35 -8.91
C ILE A 206 -9.39 -23.82 -10.08
N LYS A 207 -9.56 -25.13 -10.22
CA LYS A 207 -10.38 -25.75 -11.26
C LYS A 207 -11.43 -26.65 -10.64
N TYR A 208 -12.65 -26.58 -11.15
CA TYR A 208 -13.73 -27.48 -10.82
C TYR A 208 -14.32 -28.05 -12.11
N HIS A 209 -14.21 -29.37 -12.27
CA HIS A 209 -14.61 -30.08 -13.49
C HIS A 209 -16.12 -30.28 -13.57
N ASN A 210 -16.83 -29.19 -13.86
CA ASN A 210 -18.25 -29.18 -14.12
C ASN A 210 -18.55 -28.03 -15.10
N GLU A 211 -19.00 -28.36 -16.31
CA GLU A 211 -19.32 -27.38 -17.34
C GLU A 211 -20.64 -26.67 -17.06
N ASP A 212 -21.68 -27.40 -16.65
CA ASP A 212 -23.01 -26.85 -16.38
C ASP A 212 -22.95 -25.80 -15.28
N LEU A 213 -22.21 -26.07 -14.20
CA LEU A 213 -22.03 -25.09 -13.12
C LEU A 213 -21.27 -23.85 -13.58
N ARG A 214 -20.30 -23.99 -14.52
CA ARG A 214 -19.63 -22.83 -15.12
C ARG A 214 -20.62 -21.98 -15.89
N ILE A 215 -21.47 -22.61 -16.71
CA ILE A 215 -22.48 -21.92 -17.52
C ILE A 215 -23.47 -21.24 -16.58
N GLU A 216 -24.00 -21.94 -15.58
CA GLU A 216 -24.94 -21.40 -14.60
C GLU A 216 -24.39 -20.14 -13.91
N ILE A 217 -23.15 -20.18 -13.41
CA ILE A 217 -22.52 -19.02 -12.74
C ILE A 217 -22.35 -17.83 -13.71
N LEU A 218 -22.01 -18.08 -14.98
CA LEU A 218 -21.88 -17.02 -15.98
C LEU A 218 -23.25 -16.43 -16.39
N GLU A 219 -24.26 -17.28 -16.60
CA GLU A 219 -25.60 -16.82 -16.94
C GLU A 219 -26.24 -16.06 -15.78
N GLN A 220 -25.99 -16.46 -14.52
CA GLN A 220 -26.37 -15.67 -13.35
C GLN A 220 -25.75 -14.27 -13.38
N ALA A 221 -24.47 -14.16 -13.75
CA ALA A 221 -23.80 -12.86 -13.83
C ALA A 221 -24.45 -11.95 -14.87
N LYS A 222 -24.72 -12.50 -16.06
CA LYS A 222 -25.39 -11.77 -17.16
C LYS A 222 -26.80 -11.36 -16.77
N ALA A 223 -27.61 -12.28 -16.24
CA ALA A 223 -28.97 -11.98 -15.81
C ALA A 223 -29.04 -10.89 -14.73
N ILE A 224 -28.08 -10.85 -13.81
CA ILE A 224 -27.94 -9.75 -12.83
C ILE A 224 -27.62 -8.43 -13.56
N ALA A 225 -26.68 -8.47 -14.50
CA ALA A 225 -26.29 -7.28 -15.27
C ALA A 225 -27.46 -6.73 -16.09
N ASP A 226 -28.18 -7.58 -16.81
CA ASP A 226 -29.33 -7.20 -17.64
C ASP A 226 -30.46 -6.59 -16.79
N ARG A 227 -30.66 -7.10 -15.57
CA ARG A 227 -31.64 -6.55 -14.63
C ARG A 227 -31.26 -5.17 -14.09
N LEU A 228 -29.97 -4.92 -13.86
CA LEU A 228 -29.48 -3.67 -13.26
C LEU A 228 -29.18 -2.59 -14.31
N VAL A 229 -28.79 -3.01 -15.50
CA VAL A 229 -28.41 -2.17 -16.64
C VAL A 229 -29.14 -2.72 -17.86
N PRO A 230 -30.48 -2.56 -17.94
CA PRO A 230 -31.23 -3.02 -19.10
C PRO A 230 -30.69 -2.32 -20.34
N VAL A 231 -30.29 -3.11 -21.33
CA VAL A 231 -29.94 -2.58 -22.65
C VAL A 231 -31.25 -2.12 -23.30
N ALA A 232 -31.31 -0.83 -23.64
CA ALA A 232 -32.45 -0.25 -24.34
C ALA A 232 -32.61 -0.82 -25.76
#